data_AF-A1HNR5-F1
#
_entry.id   AF-A1HNR5-F1
#
_cell.length_a   1.000
_cell.length_b   1.000
_cell.length_c   1.000
_cell.angle_alpha   90.00
_cell.angle_beta   90.00
_cell.angle_gamma   90.00
#
_symmetry.space_group_name_H-M   'P 1'
#
loop_
_entity.id
_entity.type
_entity.pdbx_description
1 polymer ?
#
loop_
_entity_poly.entity_id
_entity_poly.type
_entity_poly.pdbx_seq_one_letter_code
_entity_poly.pdbx_strand_id
1 'polypeptide(L)'
;MGIFTQIRNECLIKELSRELNTDVLLFGFDGFVYFGNLQAIDDCRIAILTPAIEADTNAVEILTPGGERIEVEFANVDLWQVVAKGTGIAEDPLEENSNNANAAPPAPDAAAEVRTEAERQESHELIHQLRRRIGDEVVITTLGGFLFDGILTDVEDELAILRVQDIFVPGASEAISGDNVRSVIVNLEALTSVSGAAS
;
A
#
# COMPACT_ATOMS: atom_id res chain seq x y z
N MET A 1 18.95 -16.28 10.66
CA MET A 1 18.25 -17.01 9.58
C MET A 1 17.04 -16.17 9.20
N GLY A 2 17.18 -15.31 8.19
CA GLY A 2 16.07 -14.52 7.67
C GLY A 2 15.47 -15.26 6.49
N ILE A 3 14.23 -15.70 6.61
CA ILE A 3 13.52 -16.54 5.62
C ILE A 3 12.55 -15.67 4.81
N PHE A 4 12.95 -14.43 4.50
CA PHE A 4 12.15 -13.52 3.68
C PHE A 4 12.32 -13.88 2.20
N THR A 5 11.32 -14.51 1.61
CA THR A 5 11.19 -14.55 0.15
C THR A 5 10.95 -13.12 -0.33
N GLN A 6 11.94 -12.56 -1.01
CA GLN A 6 11.87 -11.24 -1.63
C GLN A 6 10.67 -11.19 -2.59
N ILE A 7 9.75 -10.25 -2.36
CA ILE A 7 8.71 -9.89 -3.32
C ILE A 7 9.44 -9.15 -4.44
N ARG A 8 9.59 -9.77 -5.61
CA ARG A 8 10.45 -9.20 -6.66
C ARG A 8 9.81 -8.00 -7.37
N ASN A 9 8.53 -7.72 -7.12
CA ASN A 9 7.83 -6.47 -7.44
C ASN A 9 8.06 -5.92 -8.87
N GLU A 10 8.46 -6.75 -9.84
CA GLU A 10 8.97 -6.27 -11.14
C GLU A 10 7.89 -5.47 -11.89
N CYS A 11 6.65 -5.95 -11.85
CA CYS A 11 5.50 -5.27 -12.45
C CYS A 11 5.17 -3.96 -11.73
N LEU A 12 5.18 -3.97 -10.40
CA LEU A 12 4.91 -2.77 -9.59
C LEU A 12 6.00 -1.69 -9.82
N ILE A 13 7.27 -2.10 -9.86
CA ILE A 13 8.42 -1.24 -10.14
C ILE A 13 8.30 -0.63 -11.54
N LYS A 14 7.85 -1.42 -12.53
CA LYS A 14 7.63 -0.93 -13.90
C LYS A 14 6.55 0.13 -13.95
N GLU A 15 5.46 -0.01 -13.18
CA GLU A 15 4.42 1.02 -13.08
C GLU A 15 4.93 2.26 -12.35
N LEU A 16 5.67 2.12 -11.25
CA LEU A 16 6.31 3.27 -10.56
C LEU A 16 7.29 4.01 -11.47
N SER A 17 8.04 3.29 -12.31
CA SER A 17 9.00 3.89 -13.26
C SER A 17 8.32 4.75 -14.33
N ARG A 18 7.00 4.57 -14.57
CA ARG A 18 6.23 5.42 -15.49
C ARG A 18 5.68 6.68 -14.82
N GLU A 19 5.70 6.72 -13.49
CA GLU A 19 5.14 7.77 -12.63
C GLU A 19 6.23 8.53 -11.88
N LEU A 20 7.40 8.72 -12.53
CA LEU A 20 8.44 9.57 -11.96
C LEU A 20 7.98 11.04 -11.94
N ASN A 21 8.39 11.75 -10.91
CA ASN A 21 8.04 13.13 -10.56
C ASN A 21 6.58 13.34 -10.16
N THR A 22 5.90 12.30 -9.67
CA THR A 22 4.55 12.41 -9.12
C THR A 22 4.51 12.01 -7.65
N ASP A 23 3.50 12.51 -6.94
CA ASP A 23 3.26 12.15 -5.55
C ASP A 23 2.69 10.75 -5.46
N VAL A 24 3.29 9.95 -4.58
CA VAL A 24 2.94 8.55 -4.39
C VAL A 24 2.85 8.21 -2.91
N LEU A 25 1.97 7.27 -2.60
CA LEU A 25 1.97 6.55 -1.33
C LEU A 25 2.57 5.17 -1.55
N LEU A 26 3.56 4.79 -0.77
CA LEU A 26 4.13 3.44 -0.79
C LEU A 26 3.80 2.73 0.52
N PHE A 27 3.22 1.54 0.42
CA PHE A 27 2.85 0.72 1.58
C PHE A 27 3.87 -0.41 1.72
N GLY A 28 4.63 -0.46 2.81
CA GLY A 28 5.66 -1.47 3.07
C GLY A 28 5.12 -2.65 3.87
N PHE A 29 5.56 -3.89 3.60
CA PHE A 29 5.09 -5.09 4.34
C PHE A 29 5.37 -5.05 5.85
N ASP A 30 6.25 -4.15 6.29
CA ASP A 30 6.56 -3.84 7.68
C ASP A 30 5.50 -2.96 8.36
N GLY A 31 4.47 -2.56 7.61
CA GLY A 31 3.37 -1.71 8.06
C GLY A 31 3.66 -0.21 7.97
N PHE A 32 4.81 0.19 7.41
CA PHE A 32 5.13 1.60 7.18
C PHE A 32 4.42 2.11 5.92
N VAL A 33 4.01 3.38 5.95
CA VAL A 33 3.52 4.11 4.78
C VAL A 33 4.44 5.29 4.53
N TYR A 34 4.88 5.44 3.29
CA TYR A 34 5.73 6.54 2.84
C TYR A 34 4.93 7.42 1.90
N PHE A 35 4.81 8.70 2.21
CA PHE A 35 4.21 9.70 1.34
C PHE A 35 5.27 10.70 0.88
N GLY A 36 5.42 10.83 -0.43
CA GLY A 36 6.42 11.71 -1.02
C GLY A 36 6.33 11.76 -2.55
N ASN A 37 7.10 12.65 -3.14
CA ASN A 37 7.27 12.73 -4.58
C ASN A 37 8.35 11.75 -5.05
N LEU A 38 8.01 10.86 -5.98
CA LEU A 38 8.93 9.86 -6.52
C LEU A 38 9.88 10.48 -7.54
N GLN A 39 11.14 10.70 -7.18
CA GLN A 39 12.11 11.35 -8.07
C GLN A 39 12.80 10.35 -9.01
N ALA A 40 13.21 9.22 -8.46
CA ALA A 40 14.00 8.24 -9.20
C ALA A 40 13.81 6.84 -8.60
N ILE A 41 14.13 5.84 -9.42
CA ILE A 41 14.24 4.45 -8.99
C ILE A 41 15.62 3.95 -9.40
N ASP A 42 16.45 3.65 -8.41
CA ASP A 42 17.80 3.13 -8.60
C ASP A 42 17.77 1.60 -8.59
N ASP A 43 18.48 1.00 -9.55
CA ASP A 43 18.66 -0.45 -9.71
C ASP A 43 17.38 -1.29 -9.66
N CYS A 44 16.25 -0.72 -10.11
CA CYS A 44 14.92 -1.34 -10.02
C CYS A 44 14.57 -1.80 -8.60
N ARG A 45 15.09 -1.11 -7.57
CA ARG A 45 14.97 -1.55 -6.19
C ARG A 45 14.77 -0.40 -5.22
N ILE A 46 15.49 0.70 -5.35
CA ILE A 46 15.43 1.78 -4.37
C ILE A 46 14.65 2.94 -4.97
N ALA A 47 13.47 3.24 -4.42
CA ALA A 47 12.75 4.46 -4.73
C ALA A 47 13.31 5.61 -3.90
N ILE A 48 13.61 6.73 -4.57
CA ILE A 48 14.06 7.97 -3.95
C ILE A 48 12.86 8.90 -3.87
N LEU A 49 12.43 9.20 -2.65
CA LEU A 49 11.34 10.13 -2.35
C LEU A 49 11.89 11.46 -1.85
N THR A 50 11.33 12.54 -2.38
CA THR A 50 11.48 13.91 -1.88
C THR A 50 10.13 14.41 -1.35
N PRO A 51 10.07 15.56 -0.67
CA PRO A 51 8.81 16.09 -0.18
C PRO A 51 7.74 16.12 -1.28
N ALA A 52 6.52 15.68 -0.94
CA ALA A 52 5.40 15.67 -1.87
C ALA A 52 4.98 17.10 -2.24
N ILE A 53 4.40 17.25 -3.44
CA ILE A 53 3.91 18.54 -3.93
C ILE A 53 2.62 18.91 -3.21
N GLU A 54 1.75 17.93 -2.98
CA GLU A 54 0.45 18.08 -2.30
C GLU A 54 0.54 17.85 -0.79
N ALA A 55 1.74 17.70 -0.22
CA ALA A 55 1.91 17.64 1.23
C ALA A 55 1.80 19.03 1.87
N ASP A 56 1.21 19.07 3.05
CA ASP A 56 1.19 20.27 3.89
C ASP A 56 2.59 20.60 4.45
N THR A 57 3.47 19.61 4.51
CA THR A 57 4.82 19.75 5.04
C THR A 57 5.86 19.76 3.91
N ASN A 58 6.99 20.43 4.15
CA ASN A 58 8.14 20.41 3.23
C ASN A 58 9.05 19.19 3.51
N ALA A 59 8.46 18.05 3.89
CA ALA A 59 9.15 16.82 4.22
C ALA A 59 8.51 15.62 3.51
N VAL A 60 9.28 14.54 3.40
CA VAL A 60 8.73 13.20 3.16
C VAL A 60 8.13 12.71 4.47
N GLU A 61 6.94 12.17 4.39
CA GLU A 61 6.18 11.76 5.56
C GLU A 61 6.15 10.24 5.65
N ILE A 62 6.42 9.75 6.84
CA ILE A 62 6.48 8.33 7.13
C ILE A 62 5.51 8.05 8.26
N LEU A 63 4.44 7.33 7.97
CA LEU A 63 3.52 6.81 8.97
C LEU A 63 4.03 5.45 9.43
N THR A 64 4.33 5.33 10.71
CA THR A 64 4.74 4.07 11.33
C THR A 64 3.52 3.17 11.55
N PRO A 65 3.71 1.84 11.69
CA PRO A 65 2.63 0.92 12.07
C PRO A 65 2.05 1.19 13.46
N GLY A 66 2.70 2.04 14.27
CA GLY A 66 2.20 2.52 15.56
C GLY A 66 1.30 3.77 15.45
N GLY A 67 1.10 4.30 14.24
CA GLY A 67 0.35 5.54 14.00
C GLY A 67 1.16 6.83 14.20
N GLU A 68 2.46 6.75 14.50
CA GLU A 68 3.33 7.94 14.60
C GLU A 68 3.76 8.43 13.21
N ARG A 69 3.65 9.73 12.95
CA ARG A 69 4.13 10.41 11.74
C ARG A 69 5.54 10.94 11.96
N ILE A 70 6.46 10.59 11.07
CA ILE A 70 7.86 11.03 11.06
C ILE A 70 8.09 11.82 9.77
N GLU A 71 8.62 13.02 9.91
CA GLU A 71 8.99 13.88 8.79
C GLU A 71 10.51 13.81 8.55
N VAL A 72 10.91 13.55 7.30
CA VAL A 72 12.31 13.46 6.88
C VAL A 72 12.55 14.25 5.59
N GLU A 73 13.78 14.75 5.38
CA GLU A 73 14.10 15.55 4.18
C GLU A 73 14.02 14.73 2.89
N PHE A 74 14.41 13.45 2.94
CA PHE A 74 14.31 12.50 1.84
C PHE A 74 14.19 11.08 2.40
N ALA A 75 13.59 10.17 1.63
CA ALA A 75 13.53 8.75 1.99
C ALA A 75 13.97 7.87 0.82
N ASN A 76 14.74 6.83 1.15
CA ASN A 76 15.11 5.78 0.23
C ASN A 76 14.34 4.51 0.63
N VAL A 77 13.39 4.09 -0.20
CA VAL A 77 12.49 2.98 0.10
C VAL A 77 12.87 1.76 -0.73
N ASP A 78 13.06 0.61 -0.09
CA ASP A 78 13.30 -0.65 -0.80
C ASP A 78 11.98 -1.17 -1.38
N LEU A 79 11.84 -1.06 -2.70
CA LEU A 79 10.66 -1.45 -3.47
C LEU A 79 10.34 -2.93 -3.36
N TRP A 80 11.28 -3.79 -2.98
CA TRP A 80 10.96 -5.20 -2.70
C TRP A 80 10.21 -5.42 -1.39
N GLN A 81 10.11 -4.37 -0.58
CA GLN A 81 9.31 -4.38 0.64
C GLN A 81 7.92 -3.80 0.42
N VAL A 82 7.67 -3.15 -0.72
CA VAL A 82 6.41 -2.49 -1.01
C VAL A 82 5.34 -3.52 -1.43
N VAL A 83 4.17 -3.45 -0.80
CA VAL A 83 3.02 -4.33 -1.07
C VAL A 83 1.94 -3.66 -1.91
N ALA A 84 1.90 -2.32 -1.91
CA ALA A 84 0.97 -1.54 -2.73
C ALA A 84 1.52 -0.13 -2.97
N LYS A 85 0.98 0.55 -3.99
CA LYS A 85 1.16 1.99 -4.20
C LYS A 85 -0.17 2.72 -4.34
N GLY A 86 -0.30 3.89 -3.74
CA GLY A 86 -1.38 4.85 -3.97
C GLY A 86 -0.95 5.94 -4.93
N THR A 87 -1.86 6.35 -5.82
CA THR A 87 -1.60 7.33 -6.89
C THR A 87 -2.80 8.24 -7.11
N GLY A 88 -2.59 9.33 -7.84
CA GLY A 88 -3.64 10.33 -8.08
C GLY A 88 -4.00 11.06 -6.80
N ILE A 89 -2.97 11.46 -6.04
CA ILE A 89 -3.09 12.22 -4.80
C ILE A 89 -3.69 13.59 -5.10
N ALA A 90 -4.74 13.96 -4.37
CA ALA A 90 -5.44 15.24 -4.55
C ALA A 90 -5.20 16.23 -3.41
N GLU A 91 -5.06 15.71 -2.18
CA GLU A 91 -4.80 16.44 -0.93
C GLU A 91 -3.88 15.55 -0.06
N ASP A 92 -3.26 16.11 0.99
CA ASP A 92 -2.39 15.35 1.89
C ASP A 92 -3.16 14.15 2.49
N PRO A 93 -2.78 12.91 2.15
CA PRO A 93 -3.47 11.71 2.60
C PRO A 93 -3.22 11.38 4.08
N LEU A 94 -2.24 12.04 4.71
CA LEU A 94 -1.84 11.82 6.11
C LEU A 94 -2.21 13.01 7.00
N GLU A 95 -2.95 14.00 6.48
CA GLU A 95 -3.46 15.15 7.25
C GLU A 95 -4.24 14.70 8.49
N GLU A 96 -3.81 15.13 9.68
CA GLU A 96 -4.59 14.93 10.90
C GLU A 96 -5.73 15.95 10.92
N ASN A 97 -6.98 15.49 10.78
CA ASN A 97 -8.09 16.23 11.35
C ASN A 97 -7.92 16.22 12.87
N SER A 98 -7.30 17.26 13.41
CA SER A 98 -7.04 17.46 14.84
C SER A 98 -8.35 17.45 15.65
N ASN A 99 -8.89 16.27 15.97
CA ASN A 99 -9.95 16.08 16.97
C ASN A 99 -9.98 14.65 17.52
N ASN A 100 -9.40 14.53 18.71
CA ASN A 100 -9.59 13.51 19.74
C ASN A 100 -8.85 12.18 19.64
N ALA A 101 -7.79 12.13 20.45
CA ALA A 101 -7.30 10.94 21.11
C ALA A 101 -8.43 10.13 21.77
N ASN A 102 -8.60 8.87 21.36
CA ASN A 102 -9.01 7.79 22.24
C ASN A 102 -8.48 6.47 21.68
N ALA A 103 -7.42 5.98 22.32
CA ALA A 103 -6.76 4.73 22.01
C ALA A 103 -7.70 3.53 22.23
N ALA A 104 -7.88 2.71 21.20
CA ALA A 104 -8.33 1.32 21.32
C ALA A 104 -7.10 0.40 21.45
N PRO A 105 -7.18 -0.72 22.19
CA PRO A 105 -6.04 -1.59 22.44
C PRO A 105 -5.62 -2.38 21.19
N PRO A 106 -4.32 -2.70 21.03
CA PRO A 106 -3.83 -3.44 19.86
C PRO A 106 -4.22 -4.92 19.92
N ALA A 107 -4.69 -5.43 18.78
CA ALA A 107 -4.78 -6.87 18.50
C ALA A 107 -3.43 -7.37 17.96
N PRO A 108 -3.12 -8.68 18.11
CA PRO A 108 -1.73 -9.15 18.18
C PRO A 108 -1.03 -9.29 16.83
N ASP A 109 0.30 -9.18 16.89
CA ASP A 109 1.30 -9.43 15.85
C ASP A 109 0.94 -10.58 14.91
N ALA A 110 0.76 -10.26 13.62
CA ALA A 110 0.78 -11.24 12.55
C ALA A 110 2.24 -11.41 12.09
N ALA A 111 2.93 -12.40 12.65
CA ALA A 111 4.20 -12.87 12.15
C ALA A 111 4.07 -13.29 10.68
N ALA A 112 4.85 -12.67 9.80
CA ALA A 112 4.94 -13.03 8.39
C ALA A 112 5.56 -14.44 8.26
N GLU A 113 4.73 -15.46 8.03
CA GLU A 113 5.15 -16.82 7.77
C GLU A 113 5.36 -17.10 6.26
N VAL A 114 6.28 -18.03 6.01
CA VAL A 114 6.87 -18.35 4.71
C VAL A 114 5.91 -19.17 3.86
N ARG A 115 5.60 -18.69 2.64
CA ARG A 115 4.69 -19.40 1.74
C ARG A 115 5.27 -20.67 1.14
N THR A 116 4.63 -21.79 1.43
CA THR A 116 4.90 -23.08 0.77
C THR A 116 4.35 -23.11 -0.67
N GLU A 117 4.77 -24.10 -1.46
CA GLU A 117 4.32 -24.27 -2.86
C GLU A 117 2.79 -24.50 -2.98
N ALA A 118 2.15 -24.96 -1.90
CA ALA A 118 0.69 -25.04 -1.77
C ALA A 118 0.04 -23.65 -1.64
N GLU A 119 0.63 -22.73 -0.87
CA GLU A 119 0.12 -21.37 -0.69
C GLU A 119 0.25 -20.51 -1.96
N ARG A 120 1.25 -20.78 -2.82
CA ARG A 120 1.32 -20.18 -4.16
C ARG A 120 0.16 -20.61 -5.05
N GLN A 121 -0.27 -21.87 -4.95
CA GLN A 121 -1.42 -22.37 -5.69
C GLN A 121 -2.74 -21.76 -5.19
N GLU A 122 -2.88 -21.57 -3.88
CA GLU A 122 -4.03 -20.88 -3.26
C GLU A 122 -4.07 -19.39 -3.65
N SER A 123 -2.91 -18.72 -3.70
CA SER A 123 -2.78 -17.35 -4.18
C SER A 123 -3.25 -17.20 -5.64
N HIS A 124 -2.91 -18.14 -6.53
CA HIS A 124 -3.43 -18.15 -7.90
C HIS A 124 -4.94 -18.34 -7.99
N GLU A 125 -5.54 -19.13 -7.09
CA GLU A 125 -7.00 -19.28 -7.05
C GLU A 125 -7.69 -17.99 -6.61
N LEU A 126 -7.14 -17.29 -5.61
CA LEU A 126 -7.61 -15.97 -5.18
C LEU A 126 -7.50 -14.93 -6.30
N ILE A 127 -6.38 -14.89 -7.02
CA ILE A 127 -6.21 -14.00 -8.19
C ILE A 127 -7.24 -14.30 -9.27
N HIS A 128 -7.53 -15.58 -9.52
CA HIS A 128 -8.57 -15.98 -10.47
C HIS A 128 -9.98 -15.56 -10.03
N GLN A 129 -10.26 -15.60 -8.72
CA GLN A 129 -11.53 -15.13 -8.18
C GLN A 129 -11.65 -13.60 -8.29
N LEU A 130 -10.57 -12.86 -7.99
CA LEU A 130 -10.49 -11.41 -8.16
C LEU A 130 -10.79 -10.99 -9.61
N ARG A 131 -10.19 -11.66 -10.60
CA ARG A 131 -10.46 -11.39 -12.04
C ARG A 131 -11.94 -11.49 -12.42
N ARG A 132 -12.73 -12.30 -11.71
CA ARG A 132 -14.17 -12.43 -11.97
C ARG A 132 -15.01 -11.35 -11.29
N ARG A 133 -14.42 -10.56 -10.42
CA ARG A 133 -15.03 -9.48 -9.64
C ARG A 133 -14.63 -8.08 -10.13
N ILE A 134 -14.07 -7.98 -11.33
CA ILE A 134 -13.80 -6.67 -11.95
C ILE A 134 -15.13 -5.92 -12.10
N GLY A 135 -15.18 -4.71 -11.56
CA GLY A 135 -16.37 -3.88 -11.44
C GLY A 135 -17.11 -4.00 -10.10
N ASP A 136 -16.78 -4.99 -9.27
CA ASP A 136 -17.36 -5.17 -7.95
C ASP A 136 -16.56 -4.43 -6.87
N GLU A 137 -17.22 -4.19 -5.75
CA GLU A 137 -16.60 -3.69 -4.53
C GLU A 137 -15.88 -4.83 -3.79
N VAL A 138 -14.60 -4.63 -3.55
CA VAL A 138 -13.72 -5.62 -2.95
C VAL A 138 -12.93 -5.02 -1.82
N VAL A 139 -12.66 -5.86 -0.83
CA VAL A 139 -11.77 -5.56 0.27
C VAL A 139 -10.56 -6.49 0.14
N ILE A 140 -9.39 -5.89 -0.04
CA ILE A 140 -8.11 -6.59 -0.19
C ILE A 140 -7.27 -6.36 1.05
N THR A 141 -6.83 -7.44 1.69
CA THR A 141 -5.87 -7.38 2.80
C THR A 141 -4.51 -7.89 2.35
N THR A 142 -3.44 -7.24 2.80
CA THR A 142 -2.07 -7.60 2.42
C THR A 142 -1.19 -7.88 3.63
N LEU A 143 0.02 -8.37 3.38
CA LEU A 143 1.13 -8.29 4.33
C LEU A 143 1.33 -6.83 4.78
N GLY A 144 1.82 -6.66 5.99
CA GLY A 144 1.85 -5.34 6.66
C GLY A 144 0.55 -4.96 7.34
N GLY A 145 -0.56 -5.68 7.10
CA GLY A 145 -1.84 -5.45 7.78
C GLY A 145 -2.71 -4.36 7.16
N PHE A 146 -2.38 -3.88 5.97
CA PHE A 146 -3.21 -2.91 5.24
C PHE A 146 -4.49 -3.56 4.72
N LEU A 147 -5.54 -2.76 4.68
CA LEU A 147 -6.82 -3.11 4.07
C LEU A 147 -7.18 -2.03 3.05
N PHE A 148 -7.36 -2.45 1.81
CA PHE A 148 -7.75 -1.61 0.68
C PHE A 148 -9.19 -1.91 0.31
N ASP A 149 -10.07 -0.94 0.52
CA ASP A 149 -11.48 -1.00 0.14
C ASP A 149 -11.71 -0.18 -1.13
N GLY A 150 -12.40 -0.77 -2.10
CA GLY A 150 -12.74 -0.06 -3.32
C GLY A 150 -13.29 -0.91 -4.44
N ILE A 151 -13.46 -0.27 -5.60
CA ILE A 151 -13.97 -0.92 -6.80
C ILE A 151 -12.79 -1.52 -7.56
N LEU A 152 -12.82 -2.82 -7.79
CA LEU A 152 -11.79 -3.50 -8.57
C LEU A 152 -11.91 -3.09 -10.04
N THR A 153 -10.93 -2.36 -10.56
CA THR A 153 -10.94 -1.88 -11.94
C THR A 153 -10.24 -2.82 -12.90
N ASP A 154 -9.14 -3.44 -12.47
CA ASP A 154 -8.39 -4.39 -13.30
C ASP A 154 -7.54 -5.35 -12.45
N VAL A 155 -7.16 -6.48 -13.04
CA VAL A 155 -6.24 -7.47 -12.47
C VAL A 155 -5.31 -8.01 -13.56
N GLU A 156 -4.14 -7.41 -13.69
CA GLU A 156 -3.12 -7.72 -14.70
C GLU A 156 -1.75 -7.91 -14.03
N ASP A 157 -0.93 -8.81 -14.56
CA ASP A 157 0.47 -8.99 -14.12
C ASP A 157 0.66 -9.18 -12.60
N GLU A 158 -0.28 -9.90 -11.96
CA GLU A 158 -0.32 -10.13 -10.50
C GLU A 158 -0.48 -8.84 -9.67
N LEU A 159 -0.98 -7.77 -10.30
CA LEU A 159 -1.39 -6.54 -9.66
C LEU A 159 -2.91 -6.43 -9.69
N ALA A 160 -3.51 -5.95 -8.61
CA ALA A 160 -4.89 -5.50 -8.60
C ALA A 160 -4.93 -3.97 -8.60
N ILE A 161 -5.71 -3.39 -9.50
CA ILE A 161 -5.91 -1.95 -9.60
C ILE A 161 -7.30 -1.64 -9.06
N LEU A 162 -7.36 -0.81 -8.03
CA LEU A 162 -8.61 -0.40 -7.40
C LEU A 162 -8.80 1.10 -7.55
N ARG A 163 -10.05 1.50 -7.76
CA ARG A 163 -10.50 2.84 -7.39
C ARG A 163 -10.81 2.81 -5.91
N VAL A 164 -10.06 3.59 -5.14
CA VAL A 164 -10.12 3.60 -3.68
C VAL A 164 -11.45 4.18 -3.20
N GLN A 165 -12.03 3.55 -2.19
CA GLN A 165 -13.02 4.16 -1.31
C GLN A 165 -12.35 4.54 0.00
N ASP A 166 -11.72 3.58 0.67
CA ASP A 166 -10.99 3.78 1.93
C ASP A 166 -9.74 2.88 1.98
N ILE A 167 -8.66 3.38 2.59
CA ILE A 167 -7.45 2.60 2.90
C ILE A 167 -7.23 2.63 4.40
N PHE A 168 -7.19 1.46 5.03
CA PHE A 168 -6.93 1.34 6.45
C PHE A 168 -5.47 0.95 6.67
N VAL A 169 -4.78 1.80 7.40
CA VAL A 169 -3.37 1.63 7.77
C VAL A 169 -3.29 1.09 9.20
N PRO A 170 -2.47 0.05 9.47
CA PRO A 170 -2.25 -0.44 10.82
C PRO A 170 -1.79 0.67 11.76
N GLY A 171 -2.42 0.75 12.93
CA GLY A 171 -2.10 1.77 13.94
C GLY A 171 -2.65 3.16 13.65
N ALA A 172 -3.17 3.43 12.45
CA ALA A 172 -3.89 4.65 12.16
C ALA A 172 -5.31 4.60 12.74
N SER A 173 -5.78 5.74 13.26
CA SER A 173 -7.13 5.88 13.80
C SER A 173 -8.16 6.19 12.71
N GLU A 174 -7.71 6.79 11.62
CA GLU A 174 -8.52 7.22 10.48
C GLU A 174 -8.07 6.51 9.21
N ALA A 175 -9.03 6.25 8.31
CA ALA A 175 -8.75 5.68 7.00
C ALA A 175 -8.34 6.80 6.03
N ILE A 176 -7.46 6.48 5.09
CA ILE A 176 -7.13 7.38 3.98
C ILE A 176 -8.27 7.29 2.97
N SER A 177 -8.98 8.40 2.77
CA SER A 177 -10.14 8.48 1.88
C SER A 177 -9.75 8.40 0.40
N GLY A 178 -10.63 7.80 -0.40
CA GLY A 178 -10.58 7.82 -1.87
C GLY A 178 -10.68 9.20 -2.50
N ASP A 179 -11.14 10.21 -1.74
CA ASP A 179 -11.10 11.61 -2.14
C ASP A 179 -9.65 12.13 -2.20
N ASN A 180 -8.78 11.67 -1.30
CA ASN A 180 -7.37 12.07 -1.22
C ASN A 180 -6.50 11.19 -2.12
N VAL A 181 -6.83 9.90 -2.25
CA VAL A 181 -6.08 8.92 -3.05
C VAL A 181 -7.01 8.25 -4.05
N ARG A 182 -6.90 8.57 -5.34
CA ARG A 182 -7.88 8.09 -6.33
C ARG A 182 -7.76 6.61 -6.69
N SER A 183 -6.53 6.09 -6.72
CA SER A 183 -6.29 4.71 -7.14
C SER A 183 -5.15 4.08 -6.37
N VAL A 184 -5.31 2.79 -6.09
CA VAL A 184 -4.27 1.96 -5.47
C VAL A 184 -3.97 0.77 -6.38
N ILE A 185 -2.69 0.45 -6.52
CA ILE A 185 -2.20 -0.75 -7.19
C ILE A 185 -1.59 -1.66 -6.13
N VAL A 186 -2.19 -2.83 -5.93
CA VAL A 186 -1.80 -3.79 -4.90
C VAL A 186 -1.07 -4.96 -5.54
N ASN A 187 0.10 -5.33 -5.00
CA ASN A 187 0.78 -6.55 -5.41
C ASN A 187 0.10 -7.78 -4.78
N LEU A 188 -0.43 -8.66 -5.64
CA LEU A 188 -1.14 -9.86 -5.22
C LEU A 188 -0.22 -10.96 -4.67
N GLU A 189 1.11 -10.86 -4.84
CA GLU A 189 2.06 -11.70 -4.10
C GLU A 189 1.98 -11.43 -2.59
N ALA A 190 1.65 -10.19 -2.19
CA ALA A 190 1.47 -9.79 -0.79
C ALA A 190 0.04 -10.03 -0.28
N LEU A 191 -0.87 -10.55 -1.10
CA LEU A 191 -2.28 -10.74 -0.78
C LEU A 191 -2.48 -11.76 0.34
N THR A 192 -3.13 -11.39 1.44
CA THR A 192 -3.49 -12.32 2.53
C THR A 192 -4.94 -12.74 2.49
N SER A 193 -5.86 -11.87 2.05
CA SER A 193 -7.25 -12.24 1.84
C SER A 193 -7.98 -11.30 0.88
N VAL A 194 -9.07 -11.80 0.28
CA VAL A 194 -10.02 -11.02 -0.53
C VAL A 194 -11.41 -11.31 -0.04
N SER A 195 -12.19 -10.27 0.20
CA SER A 195 -13.62 -10.35 0.45
C SER A 195 -14.38 -9.43 -0.50
N GLY A 196 -15.67 -9.70 -0.69
CA GLY A 196 -16.57 -8.72 -1.32
C GLY A 196 -17.19 -7.87 -0.23
N ALA A 197 -17.34 -6.57 -0.48
CA ALA A 197 -18.16 -5.76 0.39
C ALA A 197 -19.61 -6.26 0.35
N ALA A 198 -20.23 -6.40 1.52
CA ALA A 198 -21.63 -6.79 1.59
C ALA A 198 -22.49 -5.62 1.09
N SER A 199 -23.02 -5.75 -0.13
CA SER A 199 -24.01 -4.84 -0.71
C SER A 199 -25.35 -4.89 0.03
#